data_AF-A0A1Y3NG18-F1
#
_entry.id   AF-A0A1Y3NG18-F1
#
_cell.length_a   1.000
_cell.length_b   1.000
_cell.length_c   1.000
_cell.angle_alpha   90.00
_cell.angle_beta   90.00
_cell.angle_gamma   90.00
#
_symmetry.space_group_name_H-M   'P 1'
#
loop_
_entity.id
_entity.type
_entity.pdbx_description
1 polymer ?
#
loop_
_entity_poly.entity_id
_entity_poly.type
_entity_poly.pdbx_seq_one_letter_code
_entity_poly.pdbx_strand_id
1 'polypeptide(L)'
;MNCLYHILLYIYLILNLVRHSISSSTFSSYFNKIESVNVEGESSQCLSVYNLFKDCIISRNKYSAIDFNDICETFNNGTCQIIQKSMDKTLSKCSSRVQNELTNIINENYSILTFFCYKDSDNEYCPISELFQKYITINEDISIDHFKNTNYLNDLCKAKSCYSYIDDSYKVMKTLFKVGIVKNENILNTESDTNSYIKSQSCQNFLAHNLVVLSKEYSIEDDYLNILDNIEKSSNLQPCISIINSYSECLINYHDSDTLPDYNKYCDIYNTEYCKNLFNNINVNIKKCEDEYQVKLSKALTSIRDISNLFCFRSHSDEFCPISKIFQKSKTVKEEIKGDSFYDLNLLQNYCLDESCAQFIDESYIGIYDLYNIGLVTEESIMKSLKYIRDFIDSPECSRIRKNYGRFEKEDSSSSFKQYKLSLCLVIVTIIVSYNFLI
;
A
#
# COMPACT_ATOMS: atom_id res chain seq x y z
N MET A 1 16.84 25.88 -37.42
CA MET A 1 17.17 24.51 -36.93
C MET A 1 16.07 23.84 -36.09
N ASN A 2 14.93 24.48 -35.77
CA ASN A 2 13.89 23.88 -34.90
C ASN A 2 12.77 23.09 -35.60
N CYS A 3 12.53 23.32 -36.90
CA CYS A 3 11.38 22.70 -37.58
C CYS A 3 11.56 21.17 -37.75
N LEU A 4 12.76 20.71 -38.10
CA LEU A 4 13.05 19.27 -38.27
C LEU A 4 12.95 18.50 -36.94
N TYR A 5 13.35 19.12 -35.84
CA TYR A 5 13.28 18.51 -34.50
C TYR A 5 11.82 18.38 -34.03
N HIS A 6 10.99 19.40 -34.26
CA HIS A 6 9.56 19.32 -33.95
C HIS A 6 8.84 18.29 -34.83
N ILE A 7 9.18 18.17 -36.11
CA ILE A 7 8.62 17.14 -37.00
C ILE A 7 8.99 15.73 -36.50
N LEU A 8 10.25 15.50 -36.13
CA LEU A 8 10.69 14.21 -35.57
C LEU A 8 9.99 13.89 -34.23
N LEU A 9 9.83 14.88 -33.35
CA LEU A 9 9.11 14.71 -32.08
C LEU A 9 7.62 14.39 -32.31
N TYR A 10 6.97 15.06 -33.27
CA TYR A 10 5.58 14.78 -33.65
C TYR A 10 5.42 13.40 -34.27
N ILE A 11 6.32 12.97 -35.16
CA ILE A 11 6.31 11.62 -35.74
C ILE A 11 6.48 10.57 -34.63
N TYR A 12 7.41 10.79 -33.69
CA TYR A 12 7.60 9.91 -32.53
C TYR A 12 6.34 9.81 -31.65
N LEU A 13 5.70 10.94 -31.34
CA LEU A 13 4.46 10.97 -30.57
C LEU A 13 3.30 10.27 -31.29
N ILE A 14 3.12 10.51 -32.59
CA ILE A 14 2.08 9.87 -33.41
C ILE A 14 2.32 8.36 -33.52
N LEU A 15 3.56 7.93 -33.75
CA LEU A 15 3.89 6.50 -33.81
C LEU A 15 3.63 5.80 -32.47
N ASN A 16 3.93 6.45 -31.35
CA ASN A 16 3.61 5.91 -30.02
C ASN A 16 2.10 5.87 -29.74
N LEU A 17 1.33 6.89 -30.16
CA LEU A 17 -0.13 6.90 -30.05
C LEU A 17 -0.80 5.80 -30.91
N VAL A 18 -0.32 5.60 -32.14
CA VAL A 18 -0.79 4.53 -33.04
C VAL A 18 -0.42 3.17 -32.48
N ARG A 19 0.82 2.99 -32.01
CA ARG A 19 1.28 1.77 -31.35
C ARG A 19 0.41 1.45 -30.13
N HIS A 20 0.15 2.41 -29.25
CA HIS A 20 -0.70 2.25 -28.06
C HIS A 20 -2.15 1.88 -28.41
N SER A 21 -2.71 2.45 -29.49
CA SER A 21 -4.06 2.12 -29.96
C SER A 21 -4.19 0.68 -30.48
N ILE A 22 -3.11 0.13 -31.06
CA ILE A 22 -3.10 -1.24 -31.61
C ILE A 22 -2.96 -2.30 -30.50
N SER A 23 -2.22 -2.05 -29.42
CA SER A 23 -2.15 -3.02 -28.30
C SER A 23 -3.41 -3.06 -27.44
N SER A 24 -4.03 -1.90 -27.18
CA SER A 24 -5.27 -1.86 -26.40
C SER A 24 -6.40 -2.62 -27.11
N SER A 25 -6.40 -2.60 -28.45
CA SER A 25 -7.30 -3.43 -29.26
C SER A 25 -6.97 -4.92 -29.22
N THR A 26 -5.69 -5.33 -29.17
CA THR A 26 -5.30 -6.75 -29.13
C THR A 26 -5.64 -7.41 -27.79
N PHE A 27 -5.34 -6.73 -26.67
CA PHE A 27 -5.67 -7.22 -25.33
C PHE A 27 -7.19 -7.24 -25.09
N SER A 28 -7.90 -6.15 -25.43
CA SER A 28 -9.35 -6.08 -25.25
C SER A 28 -10.12 -7.02 -26.18
N SER A 29 -9.66 -7.20 -27.43
CA SER A 29 -10.31 -8.11 -28.39
C SER A 29 -10.24 -9.58 -27.95
N TYR A 30 -9.22 -9.95 -27.19
CA TYR A 30 -9.11 -11.30 -26.66
C TYR A 30 -10.26 -11.63 -25.69
N PHE A 31 -10.61 -10.71 -24.79
CA PHE A 31 -11.73 -10.89 -23.86
C PHE A 31 -13.10 -10.81 -24.53
N ASN A 32 -13.19 -10.14 -25.70
CA ASN A 32 -14.42 -10.09 -26.51
C ASN A 32 -14.81 -11.44 -27.14
N LYS A 33 -13.98 -12.49 -27.03
CA LYS A 33 -14.34 -13.85 -27.50
C LYS A 33 -15.67 -14.34 -26.95
N ILE A 34 -16.06 -13.94 -25.73
CA ILE A 34 -17.36 -14.31 -25.16
C ILE A 34 -18.53 -13.79 -26.01
N GLU A 35 -18.36 -12.66 -26.71
CA GLU A 35 -19.39 -12.09 -27.60
C GLU A 35 -19.62 -12.93 -28.87
N SER A 36 -18.71 -13.86 -29.20
CA SER A 36 -18.85 -14.75 -30.36
C SER A 36 -19.70 -16.00 -30.09
N VAL A 37 -20.07 -16.26 -28.83
CA VAL A 37 -20.88 -17.41 -28.45
C VAL A 37 -22.31 -17.21 -28.94
N ASN A 38 -22.78 -18.11 -29.80
CA ASN A 38 -24.15 -18.04 -30.32
C ASN A 38 -25.15 -18.53 -29.27
N VAL A 39 -25.79 -17.57 -28.59
CA VAL A 39 -26.86 -17.77 -27.61
C VAL A 39 -28.28 -17.61 -28.18
N GLU A 40 -28.41 -17.54 -29.51
CA GLU A 40 -29.72 -17.45 -30.17
C GLU A 40 -30.54 -18.73 -29.93
N GLY A 41 -31.77 -18.57 -29.47
CA GLY A 41 -32.66 -19.69 -29.13
C GLY A 41 -32.47 -20.28 -27.73
N GLU A 42 -31.54 -19.74 -26.92
CA GLU A 42 -31.36 -20.15 -25.53
C GLU A 42 -32.47 -19.62 -24.60
N SER A 43 -32.58 -20.23 -23.42
CA SER A 43 -33.53 -19.80 -22.39
C SER A 43 -33.21 -18.40 -21.86
N SER A 44 -34.23 -17.68 -21.36
CA SER A 44 -34.02 -16.39 -20.69
C SER A 44 -33.08 -16.47 -19.48
N GLN A 45 -33.06 -17.63 -18.82
CA GLN A 45 -32.15 -17.91 -17.71
C GLN A 45 -30.69 -18.05 -18.18
N CYS A 46 -30.45 -18.69 -19.33
CA CYS A 46 -29.12 -18.75 -19.94
C CYS A 46 -28.66 -17.35 -20.38
N LEU A 47 -29.51 -16.57 -21.04
CA LEU A 47 -29.17 -15.20 -21.46
C LEU A 47 -28.78 -14.32 -20.28
N SER A 48 -29.49 -14.43 -19.15
CA SER A 48 -29.15 -13.72 -17.91
C SER A 48 -27.77 -14.12 -17.39
N VAL A 49 -27.45 -15.41 -17.39
CA VAL A 49 -26.15 -15.93 -16.96
C VAL A 49 -25.02 -15.48 -17.90
N TYR A 50 -25.25 -15.58 -19.20
CA TYR A 50 -24.32 -15.13 -20.23
C TYR A 50 -23.95 -13.65 -20.04
N ASN A 51 -24.94 -12.78 -19.83
CA ASN A 51 -24.70 -11.36 -19.59
C ASN A 51 -23.94 -11.10 -18.28
N LEU A 52 -24.23 -11.86 -17.22
CA LEU A 52 -23.49 -11.77 -15.95
C LEU A 52 -21.99 -12.10 -16.14
N PHE A 53 -21.67 -13.16 -16.89
CA PHE A 53 -20.27 -13.49 -17.21
C PHE A 53 -19.61 -12.43 -18.08
N LYS A 54 -20.35 -11.92 -19.07
CA LYS A 54 -19.87 -10.85 -19.95
C LYS A 54 -19.49 -9.61 -19.13
N ASP A 55 -20.32 -9.23 -18.16
CA ASP A 55 -20.06 -8.08 -17.28
C ASP A 55 -18.84 -8.29 -16.36
N CYS A 56 -18.58 -9.53 -15.94
CA CYS A 56 -17.40 -9.88 -15.13
C CYS A 56 -16.07 -9.91 -15.90
N ILE A 57 -16.11 -10.01 -17.23
CA ILE A 57 -14.92 -10.17 -18.09
C ILE A 57 -14.66 -8.92 -18.94
N ILE A 58 -15.71 -8.29 -19.47
CA ILE A 58 -15.64 -7.12 -20.35
C ILE A 58 -16.01 -5.86 -19.55
N SER A 59 -15.34 -5.56 -18.42
CA SER A 59 -15.57 -4.25 -17.74
C SER A 59 -15.50 -3.12 -18.77
N ARG A 60 -16.21 -2.00 -18.52
CA ARG A 60 -16.58 -0.91 -19.45
C ARG A 60 -15.39 -0.21 -20.14
N ASN A 61 -14.63 -0.93 -20.97
CA ASN A 61 -13.50 -0.48 -21.77
C ASN A 61 -13.97 0.29 -23.01
N LYS A 62 -14.73 1.36 -22.78
CA LYS A 62 -15.14 2.31 -23.83
C LYS A 62 -14.08 3.40 -24.10
N TYR A 63 -12.96 3.41 -23.36
CA TYR A 63 -11.92 4.42 -23.47
C TYR A 63 -10.52 3.83 -23.62
N SER A 64 -9.61 4.64 -24.14
CA SER A 64 -8.40 4.28 -24.88
C SER A 64 -7.23 3.66 -24.08
N ALA A 65 -7.35 3.48 -22.76
CA ALA A 65 -6.28 2.96 -21.90
C ALA A 65 -6.79 1.85 -20.97
N ILE A 66 -6.01 0.78 -20.82
CA ILE A 66 -6.32 -0.35 -19.93
C ILE A 66 -6.04 0.08 -18.49
N ASP A 67 -7.06 0.01 -17.63
CA ASP A 67 -6.94 0.23 -16.19
C ASP A 67 -7.05 -1.12 -15.46
N PHE A 68 -5.90 -1.67 -15.06
CA PHE A 68 -5.86 -2.95 -14.35
C PHE A 68 -6.50 -2.88 -12.96
N ASN A 69 -6.57 -1.72 -12.31
CA ASN A 69 -7.24 -1.60 -11.02
C ASN A 69 -8.75 -1.74 -11.17
N ASP A 70 -9.36 -1.10 -12.17
CA ASP A 70 -10.79 -1.26 -12.49
C ASP A 70 -11.12 -2.70 -12.90
N ILE A 71 -10.27 -3.30 -13.75
CA ILE A 71 -10.42 -4.70 -14.18
C ILE A 71 -10.37 -5.64 -12.96
N CYS A 72 -9.38 -5.45 -12.08
CA CYS A 72 -9.22 -6.31 -10.92
C CYS A 72 -10.28 -6.07 -9.83
N GLU A 73 -10.76 -4.84 -9.63
CA GLU A 73 -11.89 -4.56 -8.74
C GLU A 73 -13.17 -5.24 -9.24
N THR A 74 -13.42 -5.19 -10.55
CA THR A 74 -14.56 -5.86 -11.18
C THR A 74 -14.47 -7.37 -11.02
N PHE A 75 -13.31 -7.96 -11.35
CA PHE A 75 -13.05 -9.39 -11.28
C PHE A 75 -13.12 -9.95 -9.85
N ASN A 76 -12.59 -9.21 -8.86
CA ASN A 76 -12.54 -9.62 -7.46
C ASN A 76 -13.84 -9.34 -6.70
N ASN A 77 -14.86 -8.74 -7.33
CA ASN A 77 -16.14 -8.51 -6.66
C ASN A 77 -16.82 -9.84 -6.26
N GLY A 78 -17.64 -9.79 -5.21
CA GLY A 78 -18.29 -10.99 -4.66
C GLY A 78 -19.16 -11.74 -5.68
N THR A 79 -19.80 -11.02 -6.61
CA THR A 79 -20.65 -11.62 -7.66
C THR A 79 -19.82 -12.44 -8.64
N CYS A 80 -18.74 -11.90 -9.18
CA CYS A 80 -17.87 -12.55 -10.16
C CYS A 80 -17.11 -13.74 -9.56
N GLN A 81 -16.72 -13.64 -8.28
CA GLN A 81 -16.10 -14.73 -7.53
C GLN A 81 -17.08 -15.87 -7.21
N ILE A 82 -18.34 -15.58 -6.89
CA ILE A 82 -19.38 -16.60 -6.68
C ILE A 82 -19.66 -17.34 -7.99
N ILE A 83 -19.79 -16.59 -9.09
CA ILE A 83 -20.02 -17.14 -10.42
C ILE A 83 -18.90 -18.11 -10.81
N GLN A 84 -17.64 -17.75 -10.55
CA GLN A 84 -16.48 -18.63 -10.78
C GLN A 84 -16.58 -19.94 -9.98
N LYS A 85 -16.76 -19.82 -8.66
CA LYS A 85 -16.78 -20.97 -7.75
C LYS A 85 -17.95 -21.92 -7.99
N SER A 86 -19.00 -21.45 -8.68
CA SER A 86 -20.19 -22.23 -8.99
C SER A 86 -20.53 -22.22 -10.48
N MET A 87 -19.48 -22.20 -11.33
CA MET A 87 -19.62 -22.12 -12.78
C MET A 87 -20.51 -23.24 -13.35
N ASP A 88 -20.30 -24.50 -12.95
CA ASP A 88 -21.09 -25.64 -13.45
C ASP A 88 -22.58 -25.49 -13.15
N LYS A 89 -22.91 -25.04 -11.93
CA LYS A 89 -24.29 -24.78 -11.50
C LYS A 89 -24.89 -23.56 -12.20
N THR A 90 -24.06 -22.57 -12.51
CA THR A 90 -24.48 -21.33 -13.15
C THR A 90 -24.76 -21.56 -14.63
N LEU A 91 -23.89 -22.31 -15.32
CA LEU A 91 -24.00 -22.64 -16.73
C LEU A 91 -24.99 -23.77 -17.04
N SER A 92 -25.42 -24.57 -16.06
CA SER A 92 -26.45 -25.61 -16.27
C SER A 92 -27.81 -25.09 -16.72
N LYS A 93 -27.99 -23.75 -16.74
CA LYS A 93 -29.16 -23.05 -17.28
C LYS A 93 -29.13 -22.89 -18.80
N CYS A 94 -27.97 -23.12 -19.42
CA CYS A 94 -27.75 -23.09 -20.86
C CYS A 94 -27.81 -24.51 -21.45
N SER A 95 -28.04 -24.61 -22.77
CA SER A 95 -27.87 -25.87 -23.47
C SER A 95 -26.43 -26.40 -23.34
N SER A 96 -26.25 -27.72 -23.44
CA SER A 96 -24.92 -28.34 -23.33
C SER A 96 -23.91 -27.80 -24.35
N ARG A 97 -24.37 -27.39 -25.54
CA ARG A 97 -23.53 -26.76 -26.56
C ARG A 97 -22.97 -25.44 -26.05
N VAL A 98 -23.84 -24.53 -25.62
CA VAL A 98 -23.48 -23.19 -25.13
C VAL A 98 -22.70 -23.28 -23.82
N GLN A 99 -23.07 -24.19 -22.93
CA GLN A 99 -22.32 -24.47 -21.70
C GLN A 99 -20.87 -24.83 -22.00
N ASN A 100 -20.61 -25.76 -22.93
CA ASN A 100 -19.24 -26.17 -23.26
C ASN A 100 -18.42 -25.03 -23.88
N GLU A 101 -19.02 -24.23 -24.76
CA GLU A 101 -18.36 -23.04 -25.34
C GLU A 101 -18.01 -22.01 -24.26
N LEU A 102 -18.96 -21.72 -23.36
CA LEU A 102 -18.76 -20.76 -22.28
C LEU A 102 -17.72 -21.25 -21.26
N THR A 103 -17.78 -22.51 -20.83
CA THR A 103 -16.82 -23.08 -19.86
C THR A 103 -15.38 -22.91 -20.33
N ASN A 104 -15.10 -23.16 -21.62
CA ASN A 104 -13.75 -23.01 -22.17
C ASN A 104 -13.29 -21.55 -22.15
N ILE A 105 -14.13 -20.63 -22.63
CA ILE A 105 -13.82 -19.19 -22.68
C ILE A 105 -13.63 -18.64 -21.26
N ILE A 106 -14.51 -19.02 -20.33
CA ILE A 106 -14.48 -18.56 -18.94
C ILE A 106 -13.22 -19.07 -18.25
N ASN A 107 -12.89 -20.36 -18.33
CA ASN A 107 -11.69 -20.90 -17.69
C ASN A 107 -10.41 -20.23 -18.19
N GLU A 108 -10.30 -19.99 -19.51
CA GLU A 108 -9.14 -19.32 -20.11
C GLU A 108 -9.05 -17.87 -19.64
N ASN A 109 -10.15 -17.11 -19.73
CA ASN A 109 -10.19 -15.70 -19.32
C ASN A 109 -9.95 -15.53 -17.82
N TYR A 110 -10.52 -16.38 -16.98
CA TYR A 110 -10.33 -16.33 -15.53
C TYR A 110 -8.90 -16.67 -15.14
N SER A 111 -8.25 -17.61 -15.83
CA SER A 111 -6.83 -17.89 -15.59
C SER A 111 -5.97 -16.66 -15.89
N ILE A 112 -6.31 -15.92 -16.96
CA ILE A 112 -5.61 -14.69 -17.35
C ILE A 112 -5.92 -13.52 -16.40
N LEU A 113 -7.18 -13.33 -16.01
CA LEU A 113 -7.54 -12.28 -15.06
C LEU A 113 -6.97 -12.56 -13.68
N THR A 114 -6.98 -13.82 -13.23
CA THR A 114 -6.23 -14.24 -12.05
C THR A 114 -4.75 -13.90 -12.21
N PHE A 115 -4.18 -14.14 -13.41
CA PHE A 115 -2.80 -13.79 -13.70
C PHE A 115 -2.48 -12.31 -13.39
N PHE A 116 -3.29 -11.41 -13.94
CA PHE A 116 -3.09 -9.97 -13.77
C PHE A 116 -3.48 -9.49 -12.38
N CYS A 117 -4.49 -10.07 -11.74
CA CYS A 117 -5.06 -9.57 -10.50
C CYS A 117 -4.52 -10.22 -9.23
N TYR A 118 -3.53 -11.11 -9.36
CA TYR A 118 -2.94 -11.76 -8.19
C TYR A 118 -2.10 -10.78 -7.39
N LYS A 119 -2.43 -10.73 -6.09
CA LYS A 119 -1.75 -9.91 -5.09
C LYS A 119 -1.10 -10.79 -4.04
N ASP A 120 -0.02 -10.26 -3.49
CA ASP A 120 0.69 -10.89 -2.40
C ASP A 120 -0.03 -10.67 -1.05
N SER A 121 0.59 -11.14 0.02
CA SER A 121 0.08 -10.98 1.40
C SER A 121 0.04 -9.53 1.86
N ASP A 122 0.81 -8.64 1.23
CA ASP A 122 0.88 -7.22 1.53
C ASP A 122 -0.15 -6.43 0.67
N ASN A 123 -1.03 -7.12 -0.06
CA ASN A 123 -2.04 -6.57 -0.99
C ASN A 123 -1.45 -5.78 -2.18
N GLU A 124 -0.16 -6.00 -2.46
CA GLU A 124 0.54 -5.48 -3.62
C GLU A 124 0.48 -6.51 -4.76
N TYR A 125 0.51 -6.08 -6.02
CA TYR A 125 0.53 -7.03 -7.14
C TYR A 125 1.81 -7.85 -7.12
N CYS A 126 1.74 -9.15 -7.42
CA CYS A 126 2.96 -9.94 -7.54
C CYS A 126 3.87 -9.34 -8.62
N PRO A 127 5.21 -9.32 -8.43
CA PRO A 127 6.12 -8.65 -9.35
C PRO A 127 6.03 -9.15 -10.81
N ILE A 128 5.73 -10.43 -11.03
CA ILE A 128 5.43 -10.97 -12.37
C ILE A 128 4.16 -10.32 -12.94
N SER A 129 3.07 -10.27 -12.18
CA SER A 129 1.81 -9.66 -12.62
C SER A 129 1.99 -8.19 -12.93
N GLU A 130 2.64 -7.44 -12.03
CA GLU A 130 2.91 -6.00 -12.19
C GLU A 130 3.76 -5.72 -13.44
N LEU A 131 4.80 -6.53 -13.68
CA LEU A 131 5.60 -6.43 -14.90
C LEU A 131 4.72 -6.54 -16.14
N PHE A 132 3.81 -7.52 -16.21
CA PHE A 132 2.97 -7.67 -17.40
C PHE A 132 1.90 -6.59 -17.52
N GLN A 133 1.31 -6.14 -16.41
CA GLN A 133 0.36 -5.03 -16.41
C GLN A 133 1.00 -3.77 -16.99
N LYS A 134 2.16 -3.37 -16.45
CA LYS A 134 2.88 -2.16 -16.87
C LYS A 134 3.15 -2.17 -18.37
N TYR A 135 3.64 -3.30 -18.89
CA TYR A 135 4.08 -3.42 -20.28
C TYR A 135 2.93 -3.48 -21.27
N ILE A 136 1.80 -4.11 -20.89
CA ILE A 136 0.58 -4.10 -21.69
C ILE A 136 0.00 -2.68 -21.77
N THR A 137 0.01 -1.94 -20.66
CA THR A 137 -0.47 -0.55 -20.63
C THR A 137 0.37 0.36 -21.54
N ILE A 138 1.69 0.22 -21.56
CA ILE A 138 2.58 1.09 -22.36
C ILE A 138 2.92 0.52 -23.76
N ASN A 139 2.44 -0.66 -24.11
CA ASN A 139 2.77 -1.41 -25.33
C ASN A 139 4.28 -1.63 -25.57
N GLU A 140 5.01 -1.91 -24.50
CA GLU A 140 6.40 -2.30 -24.56
C GLU A 140 6.54 -3.82 -24.66
N ASP A 141 7.53 -4.27 -25.44
CA ASP A 141 7.82 -5.70 -25.53
C ASP A 141 8.57 -6.13 -24.28
N ILE A 142 8.06 -7.16 -23.60
CA ILE A 142 8.78 -7.81 -22.51
C ILE A 142 9.93 -8.61 -23.12
N SER A 143 11.10 -8.56 -22.47
CA SER A 143 12.31 -9.28 -22.90
C SER A 143 12.89 -10.12 -21.76
N ILE A 144 13.77 -11.07 -22.12
CA ILE A 144 14.50 -11.92 -21.18
C ILE A 144 15.30 -11.08 -20.15
N ASP A 145 15.80 -9.91 -20.55
CA ASP A 145 16.64 -9.08 -19.69
C ASP A 145 15.89 -8.56 -18.46
N HIS A 146 14.57 -8.41 -18.54
CA HIS A 146 13.74 -8.07 -17.38
C HIS A 146 13.79 -9.17 -16.30
N PHE A 147 13.84 -10.43 -16.72
CA PHE A 147 13.94 -11.59 -15.82
C PHE A 147 15.36 -11.82 -15.30
N LYS A 148 16.36 -11.17 -15.90
CA LYS A 148 17.74 -11.15 -15.40
C LYS A 148 18.03 -9.90 -14.56
N ASN A 149 17.10 -8.96 -14.51
CA ASN A 149 17.28 -7.71 -13.80
C ASN A 149 17.29 -7.97 -12.28
N THR A 150 18.35 -7.53 -11.61
CA THR A 150 18.54 -7.74 -10.17
C THR A 150 17.41 -7.13 -9.33
N ASN A 151 16.86 -5.97 -9.72
CA ASN A 151 15.77 -5.34 -8.97
C ASN A 151 14.49 -6.18 -9.08
N TYR A 152 14.13 -6.60 -10.30
CA TYR A 152 12.97 -7.47 -10.52
C TYR A 152 13.10 -8.79 -9.74
N LEU A 153 14.28 -9.42 -9.81
CA LEU A 153 14.55 -10.65 -9.07
C LEU A 153 14.48 -10.44 -7.55
N ASN A 154 14.97 -9.31 -7.04
CA ASN A 154 14.89 -8.93 -5.64
C ASN A 154 13.45 -8.68 -5.17
N ASP A 155 12.65 -7.98 -5.97
CA ASP A 155 11.24 -7.72 -5.68
C ASP A 155 10.46 -9.04 -5.66
N LEU A 156 10.72 -9.92 -6.65
CA LEU A 156 10.17 -11.27 -6.68
C LEU A 156 10.58 -12.08 -5.46
N CYS A 157 11.82 -11.94 -5.00
CA CYS A 157 12.33 -12.62 -3.80
C CYS A 157 11.64 -12.12 -2.53
N LYS A 158 11.35 -10.82 -2.39
CA LYS A 158 10.59 -10.25 -1.26
C LYS A 158 9.16 -10.76 -1.19
N ALA A 159 8.49 -10.91 -2.33
CA ALA A 159 7.09 -11.31 -2.41
C ALA A 159 6.92 -12.84 -2.23
N LYS A 160 7.29 -13.37 -1.04
CA LYS A 160 7.34 -14.82 -0.77
C LYS A 160 6.00 -15.53 -0.98
N SER A 161 4.88 -14.86 -0.71
CA SER A 161 3.52 -15.36 -0.94
C SER A 161 3.19 -15.53 -2.44
N CYS A 162 3.99 -14.97 -3.35
CA CYS A 162 3.90 -15.20 -4.79
C CYS A 162 4.61 -16.49 -5.26
N TYR A 163 5.41 -17.17 -4.44
CA TYR A 163 6.26 -18.26 -4.92
C TYR A 163 5.47 -19.45 -5.48
N SER A 164 4.39 -19.83 -4.80
CA SER A 164 3.49 -20.91 -5.25
C SER A 164 2.74 -20.56 -6.53
N TYR A 165 2.76 -19.28 -6.91
CA TYR A 165 2.03 -18.72 -8.03
C TYR A 165 2.91 -18.52 -9.28
N ILE A 166 4.24 -18.66 -9.14
CA ILE A 166 5.18 -18.52 -10.27
C ILE A 166 4.91 -19.58 -11.35
N ASP A 167 4.75 -20.85 -10.98
CA ASP A 167 4.54 -21.93 -11.96
C ASP A 167 3.22 -21.73 -12.75
N ASP A 168 2.17 -21.27 -12.08
CA ASP A 168 0.89 -20.95 -12.74
C ASP A 168 1.00 -19.72 -13.64
N SER A 169 1.82 -18.74 -13.23
CA SER A 169 2.12 -17.57 -14.06
C SER A 169 2.72 -17.97 -15.42
N TYR A 170 3.68 -18.90 -15.45
CA TYR A 170 4.28 -19.36 -16.70
C TYR A 170 3.31 -20.13 -17.61
N LYS A 171 2.37 -20.90 -17.02
CA LYS A 171 1.28 -21.52 -17.80
C LYS A 171 0.41 -20.47 -18.48
N VAL A 172 0.07 -19.40 -17.78
CA VAL A 172 -0.72 -18.30 -18.35
C VAL A 172 0.09 -17.52 -19.39
N MET A 173 1.36 -17.25 -19.14
CA MET A 173 2.25 -16.58 -20.12
C MET A 173 2.33 -17.37 -21.44
N LYS A 174 2.33 -18.71 -21.37
CA LYS A 174 2.26 -19.57 -22.57
C LYS A 174 0.95 -19.39 -23.34
N THR A 175 -0.17 -19.24 -22.64
CA THR A 175 -1.47 -18.90 -23.25
C THR A 175 -1.42 -17.51 -23.89
N LEU A 176 -0.89 -16.51 -23.17
CA LEU A 176 -0.74 -15.14 -23.67
C LEU A 176 0.18 -15.05 -24.90
N PHE A 177 1.20 -15.92 -24.99
CA PHE A 177 2.05 -16.05 -26.16
C PHE A 177 1.29 -16.62 -27.37
N LYS A 178 0.55 -17.72 -27.18
CA LYS A 178 -0.25 -18.33 -28.27
C LYS A 178 -1.26 -17.38 -28.89
N VAL A 179 -1.76 -16.42 -28.12
CA VAL A 179 -2.77 -15.46 -28.54
C VAL A 179 -2.17 -14.11 -28.99
N GLY A 180 -0.83 -14.02 -29.02
CA GLY A 180 -0.10 -12.86 -29.55
C GLY A 180 -0.03 -11.65 -28.62
N ILE A 181 -0.44 -11.76 -27.36
CA ILE A 181 -0.29 -10.71 -26.34
C ILE A 181 1.18 -10.63 -25.90
N VAL A 182 1.79 -11.79 -25.65
CA VAL A 182 3.24 -11.90 -25.42
C VAL A 182 3.90 -12.24 -26.73
N LYS A 183 4.89 -11.45 -27.16
CA LYS A 183 5.53 -11.65 -28.47
C LYS A 183 6.85 -12.41 -28.38
N ASN A 184 7.52 -12.40 -27.23
CA ASN A 184 8.82 -13.00 -27.05
C ASN A 184 8.70 -14.38 -26.36
N GLU A 185 8.73 -15.44 -27.16
CA GLU A 185 8.65 -16.83 -26.66
C GLU A 185 9.77 -17.17 -25.67
N ASN A 186 10.94 -16.54 -25.82
CA ASN A 186 12.11 -16.85 -24.99
C ASN A 186 11.91 -16.48 -23.52
N ILE A 187 10.92 -15.64 -23.19
CA ILE A 187 10.53 -15.40 -21.80
C ILE A 187 10.08 -16.72 -21.14
N LEU A 188 9.42 -17.61 -21.87
CA LEU A 188 8.97 -18.89 -21.29
C LEU A 188 10.15 -19.76 -20.84
N ASN A 189 11.34 -19.55 -21.41
CA ASN A 189 12.55 -20.27 -21.03
C ASN A 189 13.17 -19.75 -19.71
N THR A 190 12.69 -18.62 -19.17
CA THR A 190 13.18 -18.09 -17.89
C THR A 190 12.52 -18.75 -16.67
N GLU A 191 11.57 -19.67 -16.88
CA GLU A 191 10.86 -20.39 -15.80
C GLU A 191 11.84 -21.07 -14.85
N SER A 192 12.76 -21.88 -15.39
CA SER A 192 13.75 -22.61 -14.59
C SER A 192 14.69 -21.65 -13.84
N ASP A 193 15.15 -20.59 -14.49
CA ASP A 193 16.07 -19.61 -13.89
C ASP A 193 15.40 -18.83 -12.77
N THR A 194 14.15 -18.40 -12.99
CA THR A 194 13.32 -17.70 -12.00
C THR A 194 13.06 -18.59 -10.79
N ASN A 195 12.63 -19.83 -11.02
CA ASN A 195 12.40 -20.82 -9.98
C ASN A 195 13.66 -21.20 -9.22
N SER A 196 14.79 -21.27 -9.91
CA SER A 196 16.09 -21.53 -9.29
C SER A 196 16.54 -20.34 -8.44
N TYR A 197 16.32 -19.12 -8.92
CA TYR A 197 16.68 -17.90 -8.20
C TYR A 197 15.91 -17.76 -6.88
N ILE A 198 14.58 -17.91 -6.86
CA ILE A 198 13.78 -17.77 -5.62
C ILE A 198 14.17 -18.81 -4.55
N LYS A 199 14.72 -19.97 -4.98
CA LYS A 199 15.23 -21.03 -4.10
C LYS A 199 16.73 -20.91 -3.84
N SER A 200 17.41 -19.95 -4.46
CA SER A 200 18.87 -19.84 -4.41
C SER A 200 19.36 -19.26 -3.09
N GLN A 201 20.62 -19.55 -2.77
CA GLN A 201 21.32 -18.90 -1.66
C GLN A 201 21.40 -17.37 -1.86
N SER A 202 21.39 -16.86 -3.10
CA SER A 202 21.39 -15.42 -3.36
C SER A 202 20.08 -14.76 -2.93
N CYS A 203 18.93 -15.36 -3.23
CA CYS A 203 17.64 -14.88 -2.73
C CYS A 203 17.54 -15.07 -1.21
N GLN A 204 18.01 -16.20 -0.66
CA GLN A 204 18.05 -16.39 0.80
C GLN A 204 19.00 -15.39 1.49
N ASN A 205 20.13 -15.03 0.88
CA ASN A 205 21.05 -14.02 1.39
C ASN A 205 20.49 -12.62 1.22
N PHE A 206 19.74 -12.34 0.16
CA PHE A 206 19.04 -11.07 -0.02
C PHE A 206 17.93 -10.92 1.01
N LEU A 207 17.09 -11.95 1.21
CA LEU A 207 16.14 -12.00 2.30
C LEU A 207 16.86 -11.87 3.63
N ALA A 208 17.94 -12.62 3.86
CA ALA A 208 18.72 -12.53 5.08
C ALA A 208 19.36 -11.15 5.25
N HIS A 209 19.84 -10.46 4.21
CA HIS A 209 20.39 -9.10 4.31
C HIS A 209 19.30 -8.05 4.52
N ASN A 210 18.09 -8.27 3.98
CA ASN A 210 16.91 -7.44 4.28
C ASN A 210 16.23 -7.85 5.60
N LEU A 211 16.50 -9.04 6.15
CA LEU A 211 16.07 -9.51 7.49
C LEU A 211 17.13 -9.17 8.57
N VAL A 212 18.40 -9.03 8.20
CA VAL A 212 19.52 -8.61 9.07
C VAL A 212 19.46 -7.11 9.35
N VAL A 213 18.57 -6.39 8.67
CA VAL A 213 17.96 -5.20 9.22
C VAL A 213 16.51 -5.58 9.50
N LEU A 214 16.22 -6.16 10.66
CA LEU A 214 15.20 -5.64 11.58
C LEU A 214 14.82 -6.64 12.71
N SER A 215 15.79 -7.22 13.44
CA SER A 215 15.54 -7.65 14.82
C SER A 215 16.64 -7.09 15.70
N LYS A 216 16.48 -5.84 16.11
CA LYS A 216 17.37 -5.28 17.12
C LYS A 216 17.02 -5.95 18.45
N GLU A 217 17.92 -6.81 18.96
CA GLU A 217 17.81 -7.27 20.34
C GLU A 217 17.85 -6.05 21.26
N TYR A 218 17.05 -6.08 22.33
CA TYR A 218 17.01 -5.00 23.30
C TYR A 218 18.43 -4.65 23.77
N SER A 219 18.83 -3.40 23.53
CA SER A 219 20.14 -2.88 23.91
C SER A 219 19.94 -1.85 25.01
N ILE A 220 20.35 -2.21 26.23
CA ILE A 220 20.26 -1.31 27.38
C ILE A 220 21.03 -0.01 27.15
N GLU A 221 22.10 -0.02 26.34
CA GLU A 221 22.90 1.17 26.03
C GLU A 221 22.13 2.20 25.18
N ASP A 222 21.17 1.73 24.37
CA ASP A 222 20.36 2.57 23.49
C ASP A 222 19.04 3.00 24.12
N ASP A 223 18.68 2.42 25.26
CA ASP A 223 17.51 2.81 26.04
C ASP A 223 17.69 4.22 26.62
N TYR A 224 16.76 5.11 26.28
CA TYR A 224 16.75 6.50 26.74
C TYR A 224 16.76 6.63 28.27
N LEU A 225 16.15 5.70 29.03
CA LEU A 225 16.16 5.73 30.49
C LEU A 225 17.56 5.46 31.03
N ASN A 226 18.24 4.47 30.46
CA ASN A 226 19.63 4.17 30.82
C ASN A 226 20.58 5.29 30.36
N ILE A 227 20.33 5.93 29.21
CA ILE A 227 21.11 7.11 28.77
C ILE A 227 20.96 8.26 29.77
N LEU A 228 19.73 8.58 30.21
CA LEU A 228 19.49 9.63 31.19
C LEU A 228 20.17 9.32 32.53
N ASP A 229 20.00 8.12 33.06
CA ASP A 229 20.60 7.69 34.34
C ASP A 229 22.14 7.72 34.31
N ASN A 230 22.75 7.23 33.23
CA ASN A 230 24.21 7.25 33.08
C ASN A 230 24.76 8.68 33.02
N ILE A 231 24.08 9.57 32.30
CA ILE A 231 24.52 10.96 32.20
C ILE A 231 24.28 11.70 33.51
N GLU A 232 23.16 11.47 34.20
CA GLU A 232 22.90 12.05 35.52
C GLU A 232 24.01 11.68 36.52
N LYS A 233 24.41 10.40 36.55
CA LYS A 233 25.47 9.89 37.43
C LYS A 233 26.88 10.37 37.06
N SER A 234 27.12 10.62 35.77
CA SER A 234 28.45 10.95 35.24
C SER A 234 28.69 12.46 35.08
N SER A 235 27.62 13.25 35.06
CA SER A 235 27.68 14.70 34.92
C SER A 235 28.27 15.35 36.18
N ASN A 236 29.16 16.32 35.97
CA ASN A 236 29.68 17.15 37.05
C ASN A 236 28.95 18.49 37.15
N LEU A 237 28.11 18.82 36.17
CA LEU A 237 27.31 20.04 36.14
C LEU A 237 25.98 19.88 36.86
N GLN A 238 25.82 20.58 37.98
CA GLN A 238 24.53 20.67 38.69
C GLN A 238 23.36 21.14 37.81
N PRO A 239 23.53 22.12 36.89
CA PRO A 239 22.48 22.48 35.94
C PRO A 239 22.04 21.32 35.03
N CYS A 240 22.96 20.41 34.68
CA CYS A 240 22.67 19.24 33.85
C CYS A 240 21.85 18.20 34.63
N ILE A 241 22.27 17.89 35.86
CA ILE A 241 21.54 16.98 36.75
C ILE A 241 20.12 17.50 37.00
N SER A 242 20.00 18.80 37.30
CA SER A 242 18.70 19.43 37.54
C SER A 242 17.78 19.35 36.31
N ILE A 243 18.31 19.53 35.10
CA ILE A 243 17.47 19.47 33.90
C ILE A 243 17.05 18.04 33.56
N ILE A 244 17.93 17.05 33.72
CA ILE A 244 17.58 15.63 33.56
C ILE A 244 16.47 15.23 34.54
N ASN A 245 16.61 15.60 35.82
CA ASN A 245 15.59 15.35 36.84
C ASN A 245 14.26 16.03 36.55
N SER A 246 14.28 17.19 35.89
CA SER A 246 13.04 17.87 35.46
C SER A 246 12.27 17.05 34.41
N TYR A 247 12.97 16.33 33.53
CA TYR A 247 12.32 15.46 32.54
C TYR A 247 11.74 14.19 33.15
N SER A 248 12.30 13.68 34.25
CA SER A 248 11.88 12.42 34.91
C SER A 248 10.38 12.38 35.26
N GLU A 249 9.81 13.53 35.64
CA GLU A 249 8.39 13.69 35.96
C GLU A 249 7.47 13.59 34.73
N CYS A 250 8.03 13.78 33.53
CA CYS A 250 7.32 13.78 32.26
C CYS A 250 7.54 12.48 31.46
N LEU A 251 8.25 11.49 32.01
CA LEU A 251 8.58 10.25 31.32
C LEU A 251 7.48 9.21 31.53
N ILE A 252 7.19 8.47 30.46
CA ILE A 252 6.52 7.18 30.58
C ILE A 252 7.60 6.15 30.89
N ASN A 253 7.62 5.64 32.13
CA ASN A 253 8.45 4.48 32.44
C ASN A 253 7.79 3.21 31.90
N TYR A 254 8.27 2.77 30.75
CA TYR A 254 7.76 1.61 30.04
C TYR A 254 8.34 0.28 30.58
N HIS A 255 9.38 0.33 31.42
CA HIS A 255 10.00 -0.85 32.06
C HIS A 255 9.34 -1.29 33.36
N ASP A 256 8.53 -0.44 34.01
CA ASP A 256 7.95 -0.75 35.32
C ASP A 256 6.90 -1.87 35.21
N SER A 257 7.34 -3.11 35.39
CA SER A 257 6.58 -4.33 35.06
C SER A 257 5.55 -4.74 36.14
N ASP A 258 5.61 -4.07 37.29
CA ASP A 258 5.00 -4.55 38.53
C ASP A 258 3.74 -3.77 38.92
N THR A 259 3.50 -2.62 38.29
CA THR A 259 2.26 -1.87 38.40
C THR A 259 1.61 -1.69 37.03
N LEU A 260 0.29 -1.94 36.95
CA LEU A 260 -0.52 -1.57 35.80
C LEU A 260 -0.44 -0.05 35.67
N PRO A 261 0.14 0.50 34.58
CA PRO A 261 0.29 1.95 34.47
C PRO A 261 -1.10 2.58 34.37
N ASP A 262 -1.37 3.59 35.20
CA ASP A 262 -2.54 4.46 35.01
C ASP A 262 -2.23 5.43 33.86
N TYR A 263 -2.41 4.96 32.63
CA TYR A 263 -2.12 5.74 31.43
C TYR A 263 -2.89 7.05 31.37
N ASN A 264 -4.07 7.16 31.97
CA ASN A 264 -4.76 8.45 32.07
C ASN A 264 -3.92 9.44 32.88
N LYS A 265 -3.53 9.05 34.10
CA LYS A 265 -2.69 9.89 34.96
C LYS A 265 -1.36 10.25 34.30
N TYR A 266 -0.68 9.29 33.66
CA TYR A 266 0.57 9.56 32.96
C TYR A 266 0.40 10.56 31.82
N CYS A 267 -0.62 10.34 30.99
CA CYS A 267 -0.87 11.21 29.85
C CYS A 267 -1.37 12.59 30.28
N ASP A 268 -2.07 12.71 31.40
CA ASP A 268 -2.45 14.00 31.98
C ASP A 268 -1.21 14.79 32.43
N ILE A 269 -0.24 14.13 33.07
CA ILE A 269 1.03 14.73 33.48
C ILE A 269 1.85 15.15 32.25
N TYR A 270 2.02 14.26 31.28
CA TYR A 270 2.75 14.54 30.03
C TYR A 270 2.14 15.72 29.27
N ASN A 271 0.81 15.86 29.29
CA ASN A 271 0.09 16.92 28.62
C ASN A 271 0.06 18.27 29.37
N THR A 272 0.64 18.34 30.57
CA THR A 272 0.76 19.61 31.31
C THR A 272 1.60 20.63 30.56
N GLU A 273 1.33 21.91 30.81
CA GLU A 273 2.12 23.00 30.24
C GLU A 273 3.61 22.91 30.64
N TYR A 274 3.90 22.40 31.84
CA TYR A 274 5.25 22.15 32.31
C TYR A 274 6.01 21.17 31.40
N CYS A 275 5.46 19.97 31.18
CA CYS A 275 6.10 18.96 30.34
C CYS A 275 6.20 19.40 28.87
N LYS A 276 5.14 20.03 28.33
CA LYS A 276 5.17 20.61 26.98
C LYS A 276 6.29 21.65 26.82
N ASN A 277 6.46 22.54 27.80
CA ASN A 277 7.52 23.53 27.77
C ASN A 277 8.92 22.91 27.84
N LEU A 278 9.10 21.83 28.62
CA LEU A 278 10.36 21.09 28.66
C LEU A 278 10.71 20.48 27.29
N PHE A 279 9.77 19.80 26.63
CA PHE A 279 10.02 19.15 25.34
C PHE A 279 10.11 20.13 24.16
N ASN A 280 9.42 21.28 24.22
CA ASN A 280 9.55 22.32 23.20
C ASN A 280 10.91 23.05 23.26
N ASN A 281 11.62 22.97 24.40
CA ASN A 281 12.88 23.67 24.63
C ASN A 281 14.09 22.75 24.81
N ILE A 282 14.04 21.50 24.31
CA ILE A 282 15.14 20.51 24.43
C ILE A 282 16.51 21.13 24.10
N ASN A 283 16.63 21.77 22.93
CA ASN A 283 17.91 22.34 22.48
C ASN A 283 18.46 23.46 23.37
N VAL A 284 17.60 24.20 24.07
CA VAL A 284 18.01 25.24 25.02
C VAL A 284 18.40 24.60 26.35
N ASN A 285 17.67 23.56 26.76
CA ASN A 285 17.86 22.85 28.00
C ASN A 285 19.15 22.02 28.02
N ILE A 286 19.45 21.30 26.94
CA ILE A 286 20.67 20.47 26.85
C ILE A 286 21.96 21.29 26.82
N LYS A 287 21.92 22.57 26.40
CA LYS A 287 23.08 23.48 26.46
C LYS A 287 23.57 23.76 27.89
N LYS A 288 22.79 23.35 28.90
CA LYS A 288 23.18 23.41 30.32
C LYS A 288 24.03 22.19 30.74
N CYS A 289 24.21 21.21 29.85
CA CYS A 289 25.03 20.02 30.03
C CYS A 289 26.36 20.11 29.27
N GLU A 290 27.30 19.26 29.67
CA GLU A 290 28.59 19.10 29.01
C GLU A 290 28.42 18.76 27.52
N ASP A 291 29.25 19.35 26.66
CA ASP A 291 29.15 19.21 25.20
C ASP A 291 29.18 17.75 24.74
N GLU A 292 29.91 16.88 25.44
CA GLU A 292 29.99 15.45 25.13
C GLU A 292 28.67 14.69 25.32
N TYR A 293 27.77 15.21 26.17
CA TYR A 293 26.48 14.60 26.46
C TYR A 293 25.32 15.17 25.62
N GLN A 294 25.47 16.37 25.06
CA GLN A 294 24.38 17.09 24.39
C GLN A 294 23.73 16.28 23.25
N VAL A 295 24.52 15.60 22.42
CA VAL A 295 23.99 14.80 21.30
C VAL A 295 23.21 13.58 21.81
N LYS A 296 23.73 12.90 22.84
CA LYS A 296 23.05 11.73 23.43
C LYS A 296 21.75 12.14 24.13
N LEU A 297 21.78 13.23 24.89
CA LEU A 297 20.60 13.80 25.54
C LEU A 297 19.55 14.25 24.54
N SER A 298 19.95 14.94 23.47
CA SER A 298 19.01 15.37 22.43
C SER A 298 18.27 14.17 21.84
N LYS A 299 18.98 13.09 21.51
CA LYS A 299 18.34 11.87 20.97
C LYS A 299 17.41 11.22 21.99
N ALA A 300 17.89 10.98 23.20
CA ALA A 300 17.10 10.36 24.26
C ALA A 300 15.81 11.15 24.56
N LEU A 301 15.91 12.46 24.71
CA LEU A 301 14.76 13.33 25.01
C LEU A 301 13.78 13.46 23.84
N THR A 302 14.27 13.40 22.59
CA THR A 302 13.40 13.32 21.42
C THR A 302 12.65 12.00 21.38
N SER A 303 13.33 10.86 21.55
CA SER A 303 12.67 9.55 21.57
C SER A 303 11.66 9.42 22.70
N ILE A 304 11.95 9.99 23.88
CA ILE A 304 10.99 10.08 24.98
C ILE A 304 9.69 10.77 24.55
N ARG A 305 9.81 11.94 23.90
CA ARG A 305 8.66 12.74 23.48
C ARG A 305 7.84 11.97 22.44
N ASP A 306 8.52 11.39 21.46
CA ASP A 306 7.88 10.75 20.32
C ASP A 306 7.17 9.44 20.76
N ILE A 307 7.79 8.67 21.68
CA ILE A 307 7.14 7.52 22.34
C ILE A 307 5.97 7.99 23.22
N SER A 308 6.13 9.05 24.01
CA SER A 308 5.05 9.54 24.87
C SER A 308 3.84 9.99 24.06
N ASN A 309 4.06 10.65 22.92
CA ASN A 309 3.00 10.97 21.96
C ASN A 309 2.27 9.71 21.47
N LEU A 310 3.00 8.66 21.07
CA LEU A 310 2.40 7.39 20.65
C LEU A 310 1.44 6.81 21.71
N PHE A 311 1.85 6.81 22.98
CA PHE A 311 1.03 6.26 24.07
C PHE A 311 -0.11 7.18 24.52
N CYS A 312 0.03 8.50 24.37
CA CYS A 312 -0.85 9.47 25.01
C CYS A 312 -1.76 10.26 24.07
N PHE A 313 -1.72 9.99 22.77
CA PHE A 313 -2.55 10.72 21.84
C PHE A 313 -4.04 10.40 22.00
N ARG A 314 -4.84 11.47 22.09
CA ARG A 314 -6.29 11.44 22.23
C ARG A 314 -6.94 12.13 21.04
N SER A 315 -8.08 11.61 20.61
CA SER A 315 -8.95 12.22 19.62
C SER A 315 -9.60 13.51 20.14
N HIS A 316 -10.31 14.22 19.27
CA HIS A 316 -11.17 15.34 19.68
C HIS A 316 -12.25 14.96 20.71
N SER A 317 -12.60 13.68 20.81
CA SER A 317 -13.54 13.17 21.83
C SER A 317 -12.89 12.89 23.19
N ASP A 318 -11.60 13.22 23.34
CA ASP A 318 -10.76 12.93 24.52
C ASP A 318 -10.52 11.43 24.78
N GLU A 319 -10.94 10.57 23.84
CA GLU A 319 -10.65 9.14 23.85
C GLU A 319 -9.27 8.86 23.24
N PHE A 320 -8.50 7.94 23.83
CA PHE A 320 -7.24 7.47 23.25
C PHE A 320 -7.48 6.88 21.85
N CYS A 321 -6.59 7.23 20.92
CA CYS A 321 -6.65 6.68 19.57
C CYS A 321 -6.39 5.17 19.56
N PRO A 322 -6.91 4.45 18.55
CA PRO A 322 -6.80 2.98 18.49
C PRO A 322 -5.36 2.45 18.60
N ILE A 323 -4.40 3.11 17.95
CA ILE A 323 -2.98 2.70 18.05
C ILE A 323 -2.42 2.86 19.46
N SER A 324 -2.70 3.99 20.14
CA SER A 324 -2.30 4.20 21.52
C SER A 324 -2.87 3.10 22.42
N LYS A 325 -4.13 2.69 22.21
CA LYS A 325 -4.78 1.58 22.94
C LYS A 325 -4.08 0.24 22.70
N ILE A 326 -3.60 -0.05 21.49
CA ILE A 326 -2.82 -1.28 21.20
C ILE A 326 -1.51 -1.30 22.01
N PHE A 327 -0.74 -0.21 21.96
CA PHE A 327 0.53 -0.13 22.68
C PHE A 327 0.34 -0.16 24.19
N GLN A 328 -0.64 0.56 24.73
CA GLN A 328 -1.02 0.51 26.13
C GLN A 328 -1.41 -0.91 26.56
N LYS A 329 -2.26 -1.60 25.78
CA LYS A 329 -2.70 -2.97 26.06
C LYS A 329 -1.52 -3.93 26.06
N SER A 330 -0.69 -3.92 25.02
CA SER A 330 0.47 -4.81 24.89
C SER A 330 1.34 -4.81 26.15
N LYS A 331 1.59 -3.63 26.70
CA LYS A 331 2.39 -3.46 27.92
C LYS A 331 1.62 -3.89 29.17
N THR A 332 0.33 -3.57 29.26
CA THR A 332 -0.56 -3.94 30.38
C THR A 332 -0.64 -5.45 30.58
N VAL A 333 -0.76 -6.20 29.48
CA VAL A 333 -0.92 -7.67 29.52
C VAL A 333 0.34 -8.44 29.14
N LYS A 334 1.47 -7.74 28.94
CA LYS A 334 2.76 -8.31 28.49
C LYS A 334 2.60 -9.16 27.22
N GLU A 335 1.71 -8.74 26.32
CA GLU A 335 1.52 -9.36 25.01
C GLU A 335 2.42 -8.67 23.99
N GLU A 336 3.07 -9.46 23.14
CA GLU A 336 3.79 -8.94 21.98
C GLU A 336 2.80 -8.27 21.02
N ILE A 337 3.16 -7.08 20.53
CA ILE A 337 2.38 -6.40 19.51
C ILE A 337 2.58 -7.16 18.21
N LYS A 338 1.49 -7.66 17.62
CA LYS A 338 1.51 -8.33 16.32
C LYS A 338 0.92 -7.45 15.23
N GLY A 339 1.49 -7.51 14.03
CA GLY A 339 0.97 -6.79 12.86
C GLY A 339 -0.52 -7.04 12.61
N ASP A 340 -0.99 -8.26 12.83
CA ASP A 340 -2.41 -8.67 12.71
C ASP A 340 -3.38 -7.77 13.52
N SER A 341 -2.92 -7.21 14.64
CA SER A 341 -3.72 -6.34 15.52
C SER A 341 -4.16 -5.03 14.84
N PHE A 342 -3.47 -4.64 13.77
CA PHE A 342 -3.69 -3.41 13.03
C PHE A 342 -4.58 -3.59 11.78
N TYR A 343 -4.87 -4.83 11.40
CA TYR A 343 -5.77 -5.15 10.27
C TYR A 343 -7.23 -5.35 10.71
N ASP A 344 -7.54 -5.09 11.99
CA ASP A 344 -8.90 -5.20 12.51
C ASP A 344 -9.85 -4.20 11.84
N LEU A 345 -10.95 -4.71 11.28
CA LEU A 345 -11.91 -3.89 10.54
C LEU A 345 -12.55 -2.80 11.42
N ASN A 346 -12.76 -3.04 12.72
CA ASN A 346 -13.33 -2.03 13.60
C ASN A 346 -12.31 -0.91 13.86
N LEU A 347 -11.03 -1.25 13.99
CA LEU A 347 -9.94 -0.28 14.08
C LEU A 347 -9.88 0.61 12.83
N LEU A 348 -9.92 0.01 11.63
CA LEU A 348 -9.92 0.75 10.37
C LEU A 348 -11.14 1.66 10.21
N GLN A 349 -12.32 1.18 10.61
CA GLN A 349 -13.54 1.98 10.61
C GLN A 349 -13.43 3.19 11.56
N ASN A 350 -12.83 3.01 12.75
CA ASN A 350 -12.62 4.12 13.69
C ASN A 350 -11.74 5.22 13.09
N TYR A 351 -10.65 4.85 12.41
CA TYR A 351 -9.79 5.82 11.71
C TYR A 351 -10.50 6.55 10.57
N CYS A 352 -11.45 5.90 9.90
CA CYS A 352 -12.25 6.58 8.89
C CYS A 352 -13.18 7.64 9.47
N LEU A 353 -13.67 7.43 10.68
CA LEU A 353 -14.66 8.28 11.34
C LEU A 353 -14.03 9.36 12.24
N ASP A 354 -12.75 9.21 12.59
CA ASP A 354 -12.00 10.12 13.46
C ASP A 354 -10.81 10.76 12.72
N GLU A 355 -11.01 11.98 12.19
CA GLU A 355 -9.98 12.69 11.45
C GLU A 355 -8.76 13.07 12.32
N SER A 356 -8.94 13.28 13.64
CA SER A 356 -7.79 13.52 14.55
C SER A 356 -6.88 12.31 14.61
N CYS A 357 -7.45 11.12 14.84
CA CYS A 357 -6.66 9.90 14.90
C CYS A 357 -6.03 9.57 13.54
N ALA A 358 -6.72 9.87 12.43
CA ALA A 358 -6.17 9.67 11.09
C ALA A 358 -4.92 10.53 10.82
N GLN A 359 -4.93 11.81 11.21
CA GLN A 359 -3.78 12.71 11.07
C GLN A 359 -2.58 12.26 11.92
N PHE A 360 -2.85 11.60 13.05
CA PHE A 360 -1.83 11.15 14.00
C PHE A 360 -1.03 9.91 13.55
N ILE A 361 -1.40 9.25 12.44
CA ILE A 361 -0.71 8.04 11.98
C ILE A 361 0.76 8.29 11.62
N ASP A 362 1.05 9.43 10.97
CA ASP A 362 2.41 9.77 10.58
C ASP A 362 3.29 10.09 11.80
N GLU A 363 2.72 10.65 12.87
CA GLU A 363 3.42 10.89 14.14
C GLU A 363 3.63 9.58 14.93
N SER A 364 2.66 8.67 14.85
CA SER A 364 2.77 7.33 15.44
C SER A 364 3.94 6.54 14.85
N TYR A 365 4.20 6.71 13.55
CA TYR A 365 5.33 6.05 12.86
C TYR A 365 6.67 6.37 13.54
N ILE A 366 6.86 7.61 13.97
CA ILE A 366 8.11 8.07 14.60
C ILE A 366 8.30 7.38 15.96
N GLY A 367 7.27 7.41 16.83
CA GLY A 367 7.35 6.78 18.14
C GLY A 367 7.53 5.26 18.08
N ILE A 368 6.93 4.59 17.10
CA ILE A 368 7.12 3.13 16.93
C ILE A 368 8.51 2.84 16.39
N TYR A 369 9.06 3.69 15.52
CA TYR A 369 10.44 3.56 15.06
C TYR A 369 11.44 3.73 16.21
N ASP A 370 11.18 4.62 17.16
CA ASP A 370 11.98 4.73 18.39
C ASP A 370 11.90 3.47 19.26
N LEU A 371 10.72 2.89 19.45
CA LEU A 371 10.55 1.61 20.15
C LEU A 371 11.26 0.45 19.44
N TYR A 372 11.25 0.46 18.12
CA TYR A 372 11.99 -0.48 17.30
C TYR A 372 13.51 -0.32 17.50
N ASN A 373 14.01 0.93 17.51
CA ASN A 373 15.43 1.24 17.70
C ASN A 373 15.97 0.88 19.09
N ILE A 374 15.13 0.68 20.09
CA ILE A 374 15.57 0.16 21.40
C ILE A 374 15.35 -1.34 21.54
N GLY A 375 14.79 -2.00 20.51
CA GLY A 375 14.56 -3.45 20.49
C GLY A 375 13.35 -3.92 21.30
N LEU A 376 12.39 -3.02 21.57
CA LEU A 376 11.12 -3.36 22.22
C LEU A 376 10.00 -3.71 21.24
N VAL A 377 10.10 -3.22 20.02
CA VAL A 377 9.28 -3.68 18.90
C VAL A 377 10.20 -4.41 17.95
N THR A 378 9.91 -5.68 17.71
CA THR A 378 10.75 -6.60 16.95
C THR A 378 10.14 -6.98 15.60
N GLU A 379 8.86 -6.67 15.39
CA GLU A 379 8.12 -7.12 14.21
C GLU A 379 8.03 -6.04 13.13
N GLU A 380 8.66 -6.29 11.98
CA GLU A 380 8.62 -5.45 10.78
C GLU A 380 7.18 -5.23 10.26
N SER A 381 6.29 -6.20 10.51
CA SER A 381 4.89 -6.13 10.09
C SER A 381 4.17 -4.92 10.67
N ILE A 382 4.56 -4.42 11.85
CA ILE A 382 3.92 -3.23 12.47
C ILE A 382 4.14 -1.97 11.62
N MET A 383 5.33 -1.79 11.04
CA MET A 383 5.60 -0.66 10.13
C MET A 383 4.78 -0.77 8.85
N LYS A 384 4.64 -1.99 8.31
CA LYS A 384 3.79 -2.27 7.14
C LYS A 384 2.31 -2.06 7.45
N SER A 385 1.87 -2.43 8.64
CA SER A 385 0.50 -2.24 9.11
C SER A 385 0.11 -0.76 9.20
N LEU A 386 1.04 0.12 9.57
CA LEU A 386 0.80 1.57 9.57
C LEU A 386 0.55 2.12 8.16
N LYS A 387 1.39 1.70 7.20
CA LYS A 387 1.19 2.03 5.78
C LYS A 387 -0.18 1.54 5.32
N TYR A 388 -0.55 0.31 5.67
CA TYR A 388 -1.86 -0.25 5.36
C TYR A 388 -3.02 0.58 5.93
N ILE A 389 -2.96 1.01 7.20
CA ILE A 389 -3.99 1.87 7.80
C ILE A 389 -4.08 3.20 7.03
N ARG A 390 -2.94 3.81 6.68
CA ARG A 390 -2.89 5.05 5.90
C ARG A 390 -3.53 4.87 4.51
N ASP A 391 -3.14 3.83 3.79
CA ASP A 391 -3.69 3.52 2.47
C ASP A 391 -5.19 3.22 2.55
N PHE A 392 -5.64 2.56 3.61
CA PHE A 392 -7.06 2.32 3.87
C PHE A 392 -7.82 3.63 4.10
N ILE A 393 -7.27 4.58 4.87
CA ILE A 393 -7.88 5.88 5.14
C ILE A 393 -8.11 6.70 3.86
N ASP A 394 -7.17 6.59 2.92
CA ASP A 394 -7.24 7.27 1.63
C ASP A 394 -8.08 6.50 0.59
N SER A 395 -8.54 5.30 0.93
CA SER A 395 -9.26 4.43 0.01
C SER A 395 -10.72 4.88 -0.27
N PRO A 396 -11.30 4.44 -1.41
CA PRO A 396 -12.73 4.61 -1.68
C PRO A 396 -13.63 3.95 -0.62
N GLU A 397 -13.16 2.90 0.05
CA GLU A 397 -13.91 2.18 1.09
C GLU A 397 -14.07 3.05 2.35
N CYS A 398 -13.00 3.70 2.79
CA CYS A 398 -13.06 4.67 3.86
C CYS A 398 -13.92 5.88 3.51
N SER A 399 -13.87 6.35 2.26
CA SER A 399 -14.80 7.37 1.75
C SER A 399 -16.27 6.93 1.83
N ARG A 400 -16.57 5.66 1.54
CA ARG A 400 -17.92 5.09 1.70
C ARG A 400 -18.32 5.02 3.17
N ILE A 401 -17.41 4.61 4.07
CA ILE A 401 -17.65 4.58 5.52
C ILE A 401 -17.97 6.00 6.03
N ARG A 402 -17.15 6.99 5.69
CA ARG A 402 -17.39 8.41 6.02
C ARG A 402 -18.75 8.90 5.52
N LYS A 403 -19.14 8.56 4.29
CA LYS A 403 -20.45 8.96 3.73
C LYS A 403 -21.63 8.29 4.42
N ASN A 404 -21.49 7.02 4.80
CA ASN A 404 -22.58 6.23 5.38
C ASN A 404 -22.74 6.45 6.89
N TYR A 405 -21.63 6.73 7.59
CA TYR A 405 -21.58 6.74 9.06
C TYR A 405 -21.02 8.04 9.64
N GLY A 406 -20.26 8.84 8.88
CA GLY A 406 -19.58 10.06 9.33
C GLY A 406 -20.46 11.32 9.37
N ARG A 407 -21.79 11.19 9.50
CA ARG A 407 -22.63 12.38 9.69
C ARG A 407 -22.43 12.92 11.11
N PHE A 408 -21.58 13.93 11.28
CA PHE A 408 -21.88 15.14 12.06
C PHE A 408 -20.95 16.31 11.63
N GLU A 409 -21.63 17.39 11.22
CA GLU A 409 -21.19 18.79 11.05
C GLU A 409 -20.54 19.30 9.74
N LYS A 410 -21.43 19.98 9.00
CA LYS A 410 -21.30 21.07 8.00
C LYS A 410 -20.76 20.77 6.61
N GLU A 411 -21.74 20.58 5.73
CA GLU A 411 -21.70 21.05 4.34
C GLU A 411 -21.18 22.50 4.27
N ASP A 412 -19.96 22.69 3.75
CA ASP A 412 -19.66 23.85 2.94
C ASP A 412 -19.65 23.43 1.46
N SER A 413 -20.86 23.32 0.93
CA SER A 413 -21.09 23.24 -0.50
C SER A 413 -20.85 24.62 -1.14
N SER A 414 -19.61 24.95 -1.50
CA SER A 414 -19.35 25.74 -2.72
C SER A 414 -17.86 25.87 -3.04
N SER A 415 -17.44 25.27 -4.16
CA SER A 415 -16.44 25.78 -5.12
C SER A 415 -15.56 24.66 -5.70
N SER A 416 -16.02 23.99 -6.76
CA SER A 416 -15.08 23.29 -7.66
C SER A 416 -15.59 23.22 -9.10
N PHE A 417 -16.90 23.26 -9.32
CA PHE A 417 -17.45 23.12 -10.68
C PHE A 417 -17.31 24.36 -11.58
N LYS A 418 -17.20 25.58 -11.01
CA LYS A 418 -17.01 26.82 -11.79
C LYS A 418 -15.56 27.04 -12.23
N GLN A 419 -14.58 26.65 -11.41
CA GLN A 419 -13.15 26.81 -11.77
C GLN A 419 -12.74 25.82 -12.88
N TYR A 420 -13.31 24.61 -12.89
CA TYR A 420 -13.02 23.63 -13.94
C TYR A 420 -13.50 24.07 -15.33
N LYS A 421 -14.67 24.71 -15.43
CA LYS A 421 -15.16 25.30 -16.69
C LYS A 421 -14.32 26.49 -17.16
N LEU A 422 -13.81 27.31 -16.23
CA LEU A 422 -12.98 28.46 -16.58
C LEU A 422 -11.61 28.03 -17.12
N SER A 423 -10.97 27.03 -16.49
CA SER A 423 -9.70 26.45 -16.98
C SER A 423 -9.87 25.76 -18.33
N LEU A 424 -10.95 25.01 -18.56
CA LEU A 424 -11.16 24.34 -19.84
C LEU A 424 -11.39 25.33 -20.98
N CYS A 425 -12.14 26.43 -20.74
CA CYS A 425 -12.30 27.50 -21.71
C CYS A 425 -10.97 28.21 -22.02
N LEU A 426 -10.12 28.46 -21.03
CA LEU A 426 -8.80 29.06 -21.24
C LEU A 426 -7.87 28.16 -22.06
N VAL A 427 -7.89 26.84 -21.81
CA VAL A 427 -7.12 25.87 -22.60
C VAL A 427 -7.60 25.85 -24.06
N ILE A 428 -8.91 25.85 -24.31
CA ILE A 428 -9.47 25.87 -25.66
C ILE A 428 -9.13 27.17 -26.39
N VAL A 429 -9.23 28.33 -25.73
CA VAL A 429 -8.86 29.62 -26.31
C VAL A 429 -7.36 29.65 -26.64
N THR A 430 -6.51 29.11 -25.75
CA THR A 430 -5.06 29.06 -25.99
C THR A 430 -4.74 28.19 -27.21
N ILE A 431 -5.38 27.03 -27.36
CA ILE A 431 -5.21 26.14 -28.52
C ILE A 431 -5.63 26.83 -29.83
N ILE A 432 -6.78 27.53 -29.84
CA ILE A 432 -7.28 28.24 -31.03
C ILE A 432 -6.37 29.42 -31.40
N VAL A 433 -5.87 30.16 -30.42
CA VAL A 433 -4.94 31.28 -30.67
C VAL A 433 -3.61 30.75 -31.19
N SER A 434 -3.05 29.69 -30.60
CA SER A 434 -1.81 29.07 -31.08
C SER A 434 -1.95 28.50 -32.50
N TYR A 435 -3.11 27.96 -32.87
CA TYR A 435 -3.36 27.43 -34.21
C TYR A 435 -3.43 28.52 -35.29
N ASN A 436 -4.02 29.68 -34.96
CA ASN A 436 -4.12 30.80 -35.90
C ASN A 436 -2.81 31.61 -36.07
N PHE A 437 -1.82 31.42 -35.20
CA PHE A 437 -0.48 32.01 -35.34
C PHE A 437 0.51 31.11 -36.10
N LEU A 438 0.08 29.91 -36.50
CA LEU A 438 0.88 28.92 -37.24
C LEU A 438 0.49 28.79 -38.72
N ILE A 439 -0.51 29.54 -39.19
CA ILE A 439 -0.86 29.79 -40.59
C ILE A 439 -0.40 31.21 -40.93
#